data_AF-A0A0C1EUK3-F1
#
_entry.id   AF-A0A0C1EUK3-F1
#
_cell.length_a   1.000
_cell.length_b   1.000
_cell.length_c   1.000
_cell.angle_alpha   90.00
_cell.angle_beta   90.00
_cell.angle_gamma   90.00
#
_symmetry.space_group_name_H-M   'P 1'
#
loop_
_entity.id
_entity.type
_entity.pdbx_description
1 polymer ?
#
loop_
_entity_poly.entity_id
_entity_poly.type
_entity_poly.pdbx_seq_one_letter_code
_entity_poly.pdbx_strand_id
1 'polypeptide(L)' 'MPSDTPIKTVPTVDLPPVSNGLLVKYERPERPTGGSPEQLLNHAVRYGEYCQKLEVQVSGWQDWYTKGRLKND' A
#
# COMPACT_ATOMS: atom_id res chain seq x y z
N MET A 1 19.75 22.58 39.20
CA MET A 1 20.50 21.41 38.69
C MET A 1 19.97 21.06 37.31
N PRO A 2 20.81 20.70 36.34
CA PRO A 2 20.32 20.08 35.12
C PRO A 2 19.67 18.73 35.45
N SER A 3 18.72 18.29 34.63
CA SER A 3 18.01 17.02 34.81
C SER A 3 18.91 15.84 34.42
N ASP A 4 19.17 14.93 35.35
CA ASP A 4 19.94 13.67 35.16
C ASP A 4 19.13 12.55 34.48
N THR A 5 18.03 12.88 33.80
CA THR A 5 17.18 11.84 33.19
C THR A 5 17.90 11.27 31.96
N PRO A 6 18.29 9.98 31.94
CA PRO A 6 18.99 9.41 30.80
C PRO A 6 18.06 9.35 29.59
N ILE A 7 18.48 9.92 28.46
CA ILE A 7 17.75 9.82 27.20
C ILE A 7 17.82 8.37 26.73
N LYS A 8 16.66 7.72 26.62
CA LYS A 8 16.55 6.37 26.10
C LYS A 8 16.66 6.40 24.57
N THR A 9 17.82 6.05 24.03
CA THR A 9 18.00 5.91 22.58
C THR A 9 17.25 4.66 22.11
N VAL A 10 16.25 4.83 21.26
CA VAL A 10 15.54 3.72 20.62
C VAL A 10 16.32 3.34 19.35
N PRO A 11 16.65 2.04 19.14
CA PRO A 11 17.29 1.63 17.91
C PRO A 11 16.40 2.01 16.72
N THR A 12 16.99 2.74 15.76
CA THR A 12 16.30 3.07 14.52
C THR A 12 16.14 1.78 13.73
N VAL A 13 14.89 1.42 13.41
CA VAL A 13 14.61 0.25 12.56
C VAL A 13 15.08 0.57 11.15
N ASP A 14 16.06 -0.19 10.64
CA ASP A 14 16.60 -0.04 9.29
C ASP A 14 15.65 -0.74 8.30
N LEU A 15 14.59 -0.02 7.93
CA LEU A 15 13.62 -0.47 6.93
C LEU A 15 14.19 -0.32 5.51
N PRO A 16 13.92 -1.27 4.61
CA PRO A 16 14.35 -1.15 3.22
C PRO A 16 13.67 0.06 2.55
N PRO A 17 14.30 0.69 1.55
CA PRO A 17 13.66 1.77 0.81
C PRO A 17 12.38 1.27 0.12
N VAL A 18 11.33 2.09 0.15
CA VAL A 18 10.03 1.78 -0.46
C VAL A 18 10.08 2.12 -1.96
N SER A 19 9.64 1.20 -2.81
CA SER A 19 9.53 1.44 -4.25
C SER A 19 8.39 2.40 -4.58
N ASN A 20 8.59 3.34 -5.51
CA ASN A 20 7.56 4.33 -5.91
C ASN A 20 6.24 3.68 -6.36
N GLY A 21 6.28 2.50 -6.98
CA GLY A 21 5.08 1.73 -7.37
C GLY A 21 4.14 1.39 -6.20
N LEU A 22 4.69 1.23 -4.99
CA LEU A 22 3.92 0.95 -3.78
C LEU A 22 3.20 2.20 -3.24
N LEU A 23 3.61 3.38 -3.67
CA LEU A 23 3.06 4.67 -3.27
C LEU A 23 2.07 5.23 -4.29
N VAL A 24 1.87 4.54 -5.42
CA VAL A 24 0.93 4.97 -6.46
C VAL A 24 -0.49 4.97 -5.91
N LYS A 25 -1.19 6.09 -6.09
CA LYS A 25 -2.64 6.14 -5.86
C LYS A 25 -3.35 5.73 -7.14
N TYR A 26 -4.06 4.61 -7.10
CA TYR A 26 -4.93 4.21 -8.19
C TYR A 26 -6.30 4.89 -8.03
N GLU A 27 -6.77 5.52 -9.09
CA GLU A 27 -8.08 6.13 -9.11
C GLU A 27 -9.16 5.05 -9.12
N ARG A 28 -10.10 5.16 -8.17
CA ARG A 28 -11.26 4.26 -8.11
C ARG A 28 -12.22 4.61 -9.25
N PRO A 29 -12.66 3.65 -10.07
CA PRO A 29 -13.67 3.91 -11.09
C PRO A 29 -14.94 4.51 -10.49
N GLU A 30 -15.48 5.53 -11.14
CA GLU A 30 -16.76 6.13 -10.76
C GLU A 30 -17.89 5.12 -10.83
N ARG A 31 -18.95 5.36 -10.04
CA ARG A 31 -20.13 4.50 -10.05
C ARG A 31 -20.75 4.47 -11.45
N PRO A 32 -21.39 3.35 -11.83
CA PRO A 32 -22.16 3.30 -13.08
C PRO A 32 -23.18 4.44 -13.13
N THR A 33 -23.30 5.08 -14.29
CA THR A 33 -24.27 6.16 -14.54
C THR A 33 -25.72 5.66 -14.59
N GLY A 34 -25.91 4.35 -14.66
CA GLY A 34 -27.19 3.67 -14.69
C GLY A 34 -27.05 2.16 -14.48
N GLY A 35 -28.18 1.46 -14.54
CA GLY A 35 -28.27 0.02 -14.26
C GLY A 35 -28.43 -0.85 -15.50
N SER A 36 -28.20 -0.33 -16.71
CA SER A 36 -28.33 -1.18 -17.91
C SER A 36 -27.28 -2.31 -17.86
N PRO A 37 -27.58 -3.49 -18.42
CA PRO A 37 -26.63 -4.60 -18.43
C PRO A 37 -25.27 -4.21 -19.02
N GLU A 38 -25.24 -3.46 -20.12
CA GLU A 38 -24.02 -2.97 -20.74
C GLU A 38 -23.22 -2.03 -19.82
N GLN A 39 -23.90 -1.10 -19.13
CA GLN A 39 -23.25 -0.18 -18.19
C GLN A 39 -22.62 -0.93 -17.01
N LEU A 40 -23.32 -1.93 -16.48
CA LEU A 40 -22.82 -2.74 -15.37
C LEU A 40 -21.63 -3.60 -15.80
N LEU A 41 -21.68 -4.21 -16.98
CA LEU A 41 -20.59 -5.03 -17.52
C LEU A 41 -19.33 -4.19 -17.78
N ASN A 42 -19.48 -3.03 -18.43
CA ASN A 42 -18.36 -2.12 -18.66
C ASN A 42 -17.73 -1.61 -17.35
N HIS A 43 -18.56 -1.31 -16.34
CA HIS A 43 -18.05 -0.91 -15.03
C HIS A 43 -17.34 -2.08 -14.33
N ALA A 44 -17.87 -3.30 -14.40
CA ALA A 44 -17.25 -4.47 -13.78
C ALA A 44 -15.84 -4.73 -14.31
N VAL A 45 -15.61 -4.57 -15.62
CA VAL A 45 -14.27 -4.69 -16.22
C VAL A 45 -13.32 -3.65 -15.62
N ARG A 46 -13.69 -2.37 -15.65
CA ARG A 46 -12.87 -1.27 -15.12
C ARG A 46 -12.59 -1.42 -13.62
N TYR A 47 -13.60 -1.83 -12.87
CA TYR A 47 -13.48 -2.06 -11.43
C TYR A 47 -12.59 -3.27 -11.12
N GLY A 48 -12.68 -4.34 -11.91
CA GLY A 48 -11.79 -5.49 -11.82
C GLY A 48 -10.33 -5.12 -12.05
N GLU A 49 -10.03 -4.34 -13.09
CA GLU A 49 -8.67 -3.82 -13.35
C GLU A 49 -8.14 -2.97 -12.19
N TYR A 50 -9.00 -2.14 -11.59
CA TYR A 50 -8.65 -1.37 -10.39
C TYR A 50 -8.30 -2.28 -9.20
N CYS A 51 -9.12 -3.30 -8.93
CA CYS A 51 -8.85 -4.28 -7.87
C CYS A 51 -7.53 -5.01 -8.11
N GLN A 52 -7.25 -5.45 -9.35
CA GLN A 52 -6.00 -6.14 -9.68
C GLN A 52 -4.77 -5.27 -9.40
N LYS A 53 -4.83 -3.97 -9.72
CA LYS A 53 -3.75 -3.01 -9.39
C LYS A 53 -3.52 -2.90 -7.87
N LEU A 54 -4.60 -2.89 -7.09
CA LEU A 54 -4.51 -2.87 -5.62
C LEU A 54 -3.92 -4.17 -5.08
N GLU A 55 -4.33 -5.33 -5.59
CA GLU A 55 -3.80 -6.63 -5.18
C GLU A 55 -2.28 -6.70 -5.38
N VAL A 56 -1.81 -6.29 -6.56
CA VAL A 56 -0.36 -6.19 -6.84
C VAL A 56 0.35 -5.27 -5.86
N GLN A 57 -0.25 -4.11 -5.55
CA GLN A 57 0.34 -3.16 -4.60
C GLN A 57 0.37 -3.72 -3.16
N VAL A 58 -0.68 -4.42 -2.73
CA VAL A 58 -0.76 -5.05 -1.41
C VAL A 58 0.29 -6.15 -1.28
N SER A 59 0.42 -7.03 -2.28
CA SER A 59 1.48 -8.05 -2.28
C SER A 59 2.86 -7.42 -2.21
N GLY A 60 3.11 -6.35 -2.97
CA GLY A 60 4.38 -5.64 -2.91
C GLY A 60 4.69 -5.01 -1.55
N TRP A 61 3.66 -4.52 -0.83
CA TRP A 61 3.81 -4.06 0.56
C TRP A 61 4.16 -5.19 1.52
N GLN A 62 3.51 -6.36 1.38
CA GLN A 62 3.80 -7.55 2.19
C GLN A 62 5.22 -8.06 1.96
N ASP A 63 5.68 -8.08 0.72
CA ASP A 63 7.04 -8.47 0.34
C ASP A 63 8.08 -7.51 0.91
N TRP A 64 7.83 -6.20 0.76
CA TRP A 64 8.69 -5.16 1.33
C TRP A 64 8.83 -5.30 2.85
N TYR A 65 7.71 -5.49 3.55
CA TYR A 65 7.69 -5.69 5.00
C TYR A 65 8.46 -6.96 5.41
N THR A 66 8.22 -8.07 4.70
CA THR A 66 8.90 -9.35 4.95
C THR A 66 10.40 -9.22 4.76
N LYS A 67 10.85 -8.55 3.69
CA LYS A 67 12.27 -8.28 3.45
C LYS A 67 12.89 -7.42 4.54
N GLY A 68 12.16 -6.40 5.00
CA GLY A 68 12.60 -5.55 6.11
C GLY A 68 12.75 -6.34 7.41
N ARG A 69 11.76 -7.17 7.75
CA ARG A 69 11.84 -8.05 8.93
C ARG A 69 13.05 -8.99 8.86
N LEU A 70 13.23 -9.71 7.74
CA LEU A 70 14.34 -10.65 7.57
C LEU A 70 15.73 -9.99 7.61
N LYS A 71 15.84 -8.69 7.30
CA LYS A 71 17.10 -7.95 7.44
C LYS A 71 17.43 -7.62 8.91
N ASN A 72 16.41 -7.55 9.75
CA ASN A 72 16.52 -7.13 11.16
C ASN A 72 16.43 -8.31 12.16
N ASP A 73 16.17 -9.53 11.69
CA ASP A 73 16.26 -10.81 12.45
C ASP A 73 17.67 -11.40 12.35
#